data_AF-A0A661VHH4-F1
#
_entry.id   AF-A0A661VHH4-F1
#
_cell.length_a   1.000
_cell.length_b   1.000
_cell.length_c   1.000
_cell.angle_alpha   90.00
_cell.angle_beta   90.00
_cell.angle_gamma   90.00
#
_symmetry.space_group_name_H-M   'P 1'
#
loop_
_entity.id
_entity.type
_entity.pdbx_description
1 polymer ?
#
loop_
_entity_poly.entity_id
_entity_poly.type
_entity_poly.pdbx_seq_one_letter_code
_entity_poly.pdbx_strand_id
1 'polypeptide(L)'
;MIGAVIIAGGDPGARDVLLDYTGVPKKAMIPIAGKAMVHHVVEALAGCSLIQRIVVVGLEPTEEMRFAVPVDYVADQGQMLENALTGMEHLITVEPQVEQIVFSAADIPLITAEIVGWFVETCLGMEADVFYSIVERS
;
A
#
# COMPACT_ATOMS: atom_id res chain seq x y z
N MET A 1 11.62 11.14 8.16
CA MET A 1 11.64 10.08 7.11
C MET A 1 10.21 9.65 6.77
N ILE A 2 9.92 9.24 5.52
CA ILE A 2 8.58 8.77 5.12
C ILE A 2 8.60 7.27 4.81
N GLY A 3 7.74 6.52 5.49
CA GLY A 3 7.44 5.13 5.16
C GLY A 3 6.04 4.98 4.60
N ALA A 4 5.72 3.82 4.05
CA ALA A 4 4.40 3.52 3.52
C ALA A 4 3.82 2.23 4.10
N VAL A 5 2.51 2.20 4.27
CA VAL A 5 1.74 1.03 4.68
C VAL A 5 0.68 0.75 3.62
N ILE A 6 0.70 -0.45 3.05
CA ILE A 6 -0.30 -0.93 2.10
C ILE A 6 -1.21 -1.91 2.81
N ILE A 7 -2.52 -1.64 2.81
CA ILE A 7 -3.52 -2.52 3.40
C ILE A 7 -4.10 -3.43 2.31
N ALA A 8 -3.84 -4.73 2.43
CA ALA A 8 -4.19 -5.76 1.46
C ALA A 8 -4.94 -6.96 2.06
N GLY A 9 -5.48 -6.81 3.28
CA GLY A 9 -6.22 -7.87 3.99
C GLY A 9 -7.49 -8.31 3.28
N GLY A 10 -8.27 -7.35 2.75
CA GLY A 10 -9.60 -7.60 2.19
C GLY A 10 -10.65 -7.85 3.28
N ASP A 11 -11.93 -7.86 2.91
CA ASP A 11 -13.03 -8.25 3.80
C ASP A 11 -13.46 -9.68 3.47
N PRO A 12 -13.24 -10.67 4.36
CA PRO A 12 -13.64 -12.06 4.13
C PRO A 12 -15.14 -12.26 3.96
N GLY A 13 -15.98 -11.35 4.46
CA GLY A 13 -17.43 -11.42 4.42
C GLY A 13 -18.05 -10.73 3.19
N ALA A 14 -17.28 -9.93 2.47
CA ALA A 14 -17.77 -9.21 1.30
C ALA A 14 -17.71 -10.12 0.06
N ARG A 15 -18.86 -10.29 -0.60
CA ARG A 15 -18.87 -10.90 -1.93
C ARG A 15 -18.19 -9.97 -2.91
N ASP A 16 -17.14 -10.46 -3.57
CA ASP A 16 -16.44 -9.73 -4.62
C ASP A 16 -16.55 -10.49 -5.96
N VAL A 17 -17.28 -9.90 -6.90
CA VAL A 17 -17.49 -10.47 -8.24
C VAL A 17 -16.20 -10.65 -9.02
N LEU A 18 -15.14 -9.89 -8.70
CA LEU A 18 -13.84 -10.05 -9.32
C LEU A 18 -13.14 -11.29 -8.79
N LEU A 19 -13.30 -11.62 -7.50
CA LEU A 19 -12.77 -12.87 -6.93
C LEU A 19 -13.50 -14.08 -7.51
N ASP A 20 -14.83 -14.00 -7.62
CA ASP A 20 -15.65 -15.03 -8.28
C ASP A 20 -15.15 -15.30 -9.71
N TYR A 21 -14.78 -14.25 -10.44
CA TYR A 21 -14.33 -14.34 -11.83
C TYR A 21 -12.87 -14.81 -11.98
N THR A 22 -11.97 -14.38 -11.09
CA THR A 22 -10.52 -14.59 -11.23
C THR A 22 -10.01 -15.81 -10.48
N GLY A 23 -10.73 -16.27 -9.44
CA GLY A 23 -10.34 -17.41 -8.61
C GLY A 23 -9.11 -17.19 -7.73
N VAL A 24 -8.59 -15.96 -7.64
CA VAL A 24 -7.50 -15.62 -6.72
C VAL A 24 -8.05 -15.42 -5.30
N PRO A 25 -7.25 -15.67 -4.24
CA PRO A 25 -7.76 -15.61 -2.87
C PRO A 25 -7.99 -14.17 -2.37
N LYS A 26 -7.34 -13.17 -2.96
CA LYS A 26 -7.47 -11.75 -2.57
C LYS A 26 -7.47 -10.84 -3.79
N LYS A 27 -8.24 -9.74 -3.74
CA LYS A 27 -8.42 -8.82 -4.88
C LYS A 27 -7.10 -8.18 -5.30
N ALA A 28 -6.26 -7.88 -4.32
CA ALA A 28 -4.90 -7.38 -4.48
C ALA A 28 -3.99 -8.32 -5.31
N MET A 29 -4.33 -9.61 -5.43
CA MET A 29 -3.58 -10.60 -6.21
C MET A 29 -4.08 -10.78 -7.65
N ILE A 30 -5.16 -10.10 -8.04
CA ILE A 30 -5.68 -10.17 -9.40
C ILE A 30 -4.57 -9.76 -10.38
N PRO A 31 -4.29 -10.56 -11.43
CA PRO A 31 -3.25 -10.24 -12.38
C PRO A 31 -3.69 -9.08 -13.30
N ILE A 32 -2.92 -8.00 -13.29
CA ILE A 32 -3.05 -6.84 -14.17
C ILE A 32 -1.74 -6.73 -14.96
N ALA A 33 -1.83 -6.79 -16.29
CA ALA A 33 -0.67 -6.73 -17.19
C ALA A 33 0.48 -7.71 -16.79
N GLY A 34 0.12 -8.92 -16.35
CA GLY A 34 1.08 -9.98 -16.00
C GLY A 34 1.68 -9.90 -14.58
N LYS A 35 1.29 -8.91 -13.76
CA LYS A 35 1.71 -8.80 -12.35
C LYS A 35 0.50 -8.73 -11.43
N ALA A 36 0.64 -9.10 -10.16
CA ALA A 36 -0.42 -8.90 -9.17
C ALA A 36 -0.79 -7.41 -9.05
N MET A 37 -2.05 -7.08 -8.83
CA MET A 37 -2.54 -5.69 -8.71
C MET A 37 -1.73 -4.88 -7.69
N VAL A 38 -1.47 -5.45 -6.51
CA VAL A 38 -0.66 -4.83 -5.46
C VAL A 38 0.78 -4.57 -5.87
N HIS A 39 1.33 -5.35 -6.82
CA HIS A 39 2.69 -5.16 -7.32
C HIS A 39 2.84 -3.76 -7.90
N HIS A 40 1.88 -3.32 -8.72
CA HIS A 40 1.90 -2.00 -9.33
C HIS A 40 1.88 -0.88 -8.27
N VAL A 41 1.13 -1.09 -7.18
CA VAL A 41 1.07 -0.15 -6.05
C VAL A 41 2.42 -0.09 -5.31
N VAL A 42 3.04 -1.24 -5.03
CA VAL A 42 4.37 -1.29 -4.40
C VAL A 42 5.43 -0.65 -5.30
N GLU A 43 5.40 -0.90 -6.62
CA GLU A 43 6.31 -0.27 -7.59
C GLU A 43 6.15 1.25 -7.62
N ALA A 44 4.92 1.76 -7.61
CA ALA A 44 4.66 3.19 -7.57
C ALA A 44 5.19 3.85 -6.28
N LEU A 45 4.93 3.25 -5.13
CA LEU A 45 5.43 3.74 -3.85
C LEU A 45 6.96 3.64 -3.75
N ALA A 46 7.53 2.50 -4.15
CA ALA A 46 8.98 2.28 -4.13
C ALA A 46 9.74 3.16 -5.14
N GLY A 47 9.09 3.55 -6.23
CA GLY A 47 9.65 4.46 -7.22
C GLY A 47 9.64 5.93 -6.77
N CYS A 48 8.91 6.29 -5.73
CA CYS A 48 8.95 7.62 -5.14
C CYS A 48 10.19 7.78 -4.26
N SER A 49 11.05 8.74 -4.59
CA SER A 49 12.32 8.97 -3.86
C SER A 49 12.15 9.38 -2.40
N LEU A 50 10.95 9.80 -2.00
CA LEU A 50 10.65 10.20 -0.62
C LEU A 50 10.28 8.99 0.27
N ILE A 51 9.79 7.90 -0.32
CA ILE A 51 9.44 6.67 0.40
C ILE A 51 10.69 5.82 0.60
N GLN A 52 10.96 5.41 1.84
CA GLN A 52 12.20 4.70 2.17
C GLN A 52 11.99 3.24 2.57
N ARG A 53 10.78 2.88 2.98
CA ARG A 53 10.38 1.52 3.35
C ARG A 53 8.88 1.35 3.20
N ILE A 54 8.46 0.15 2.84
CA ILE A 54 7.06 -0.21 2.65
C ILE A 54 6.73 -1.42 3.53
N VAL A 55 5.56 -1.39 4.17
CA VAL A 55 4.96 -2.54 4.85
C VAL A 55 3.68 -2.93 4.12
N VAL A 56 3.58 -4.17 3.69
CA VAL A 56 2.37 -4.75 3.09
C VAL A 56 1.67 -5.60 4.14
N VAL A 57 0.44 -5.25 4.48
CA VAL A 57 -0.35 -5.96 5.50
C VAL A 57 -1.42 -6.81 4.84
N GLY A 58 -1.49 -8.08 5.23
CA GLY A 58 -2.50 -9.02 4.76
C GLY A 58 -2.13 -9.75 3.47
N LEU A 59 -0.86 -9.74 3.08
CA LEU A 59 -0.35 -10.59 2.00
C LEU A 59 0.94 -11.29 2.42
N GLU A 60 1.19 -12.44 1.83
CA GLU A 60 2.47 -13.13 1.94
C GLU A 60 3.42 -12.66 0.81
N PRO A 61 4.74 -12.64 1.07
CA PRO A 61 5.71 -12.34 0.03
C PRO A 61 5.62 -13.39 -1.07
N THR A 62 5.61 -12.95 -2.34
CA THR A 62 5.85 -13.86 -3.46
C THR A 62 7.34 -13.93 -3.72
N GLU A 63 7.90 -15.15 -3.85
CA GLU A 63 9.34 -15.44 -3.79
C GLU A 63 10.25 -14.72 -4.83
N GLU A 64 9.69 -13.97 -5.78
CA GLU A 64 10.43 -13.43 -6.93
C GLU A 64 10.50 -11.89 -7.04
N MET A 65 10.00 -11.13 -6.06
CA MET A 65 9.90 -9.68 -6.21
C MET A 65 11.03 -8.91 -5.52
N ARG A 66 11.74 -8.08 -6.29
CA ARG A 66 12.71 -7.09 -5.78
C ARG A 66 12.21 -5.70 -6.10
N PHE A 67 12.12 -4.85 -5.08
CA PHE A 67 11.72 -3.45 -5.19
C PHE A 67 12.90 -2.53 -4.92
N ALA A 68 12.74 -1.25 -5.28
CA ALA A 68 13.78 -0.23 -5.09
C ALA A 68 14.05 0.10 -3.60
N VAL A 69 13.10 -0.24 -2.73
CA VAL A 69 13.18 -0.06 -1.28
C VAL A 69 12.83 -1.37 -0.56
N PRO A 70 13.24 -1.54 0.72
CA PRO A 70 12.80 -2.68 1.52
C PRO A 70 11.28 -2.76 1.62
N VAL A 71 10.74 -3.98 1.48
CA VAL A 71 9.32 -4.27 1.61
C VAL A 71 9.14 -5.40 2.61
N ASP A 72 8.51 -5.10 3.74
CA ASP A 72 8.16 -6.06 4.77
C ASP A 72 6.71 -6.51 4.59
N TYR A 73 6.42 -7.74 4.99
CA TYR A 73 5.09 -8.34 4.90
C TYR A 73 4.60 -8.72 6.29
N VAL A 74 3.36 -8.33 6.60
CA VAL A 74 2.72 -8.56 7.88
C VAL A 74 1.40 -9.28 7.67
N ALA A 75 1.07 -10.20 8.58
CA ALA A 75 -0.15 -10.99 8.51
C ALA A 75 -1.42 -10.11 8.64
N ASP A 76 -2.49 -10.59 8.02
CA ASP A 76 -3.81 -9.96 8.08
C ASP A 76 -4.38 -10.00 9.52
N GLN A 77 -4.93 -8.89 9.97
CA GLN A 77 -5.63 -8.74 11.24
C GLN A 77 -7.16 -8.82 11.10
N GLY A 78 -7.67 -8.98 9.87
CA GLY A 78 -9.09 -9.21 9.57
C GLY A 78 -9.95 -7.94 9.47
N GLN A 79 -9.43 -6.79 9.88
CA GLN A 79 -10.12 -5.50 9.80
C GLN A 79 -9.17 -4.40 9.30
N MET A 80 -9.73 -3.39 8.62
CA MET A 80 -8.93 -2.36 7.95
C MET A 80 -8.12 -1.50 8.92
N LEU A 81 -8.73 -1.07 10.03
CA LEU A 81 -8.06 -0.20 10.99
C LEU A 81 -6.94 -0.95 11.72
N GLU A 82 -7.20 -2.19 12.11
CA GLU A 82 -6.26 -3.10 12.75
C GLU A 82 -5.08 -3.37 11.83
N ASN A 83 -5.33 -3.61 10.53
CA ASN A 83 -4.27 -3.72 9.53
C ASN A 83 -3.44 -2.44 9.41
N ALA A 84 -4.09 -1.27 9.42
CA ALA A 84 -3.37 0.01 9.37
C ALA A 84 -2.46 0.19 10.59
N LEU A 85 -2.99 -0.06 11.79
CA LEU A 85 -2.26 0.07 13.06
C LEU A 85 -1.10 -0.91 13.14
N THR A 86 -1.31 -2.20 12.81
CA THR A 86 -0.23 -3.20 12.84
C THR A 86 0.85 -2.89 11.81
N GLY A 87 0.48 -2.41 10.62
CA GLY A 87 1.45 -1.96 9.61
C GLY A 87 2.28 -0.77 10.09
N MET A 88 1.64 0.20 10.74
CA MET A 88 2.31 1.36 11.34
C MET A 88 3.24 0.96 12.49
N GLU A 89 2.78 0.13 13.42
CA GLU A 89 3.58 -0.36 14.55
C GLU A 89 4.81 -1.13 14.08
N HIS A 90 4.64 -1.99 13.07
CA HIS A 90 5.75 -2.70 12.45
C HIS A 90 6.76 -1.72 11.84
N LEU A 91 6.27 -0.76 11.03
CA LEU A 91 7.10 0.26 10.40
C LEU A 91 7.91 1.07 11.40
N ILE A 92 7.29 1.55 12.49
CA ILE A 92 7.96 2.27 13.58
C ILE A 92 9.02 1.40 14.26
N THR A 93 8.75 0.10 14.42
CA THR A 93 9.69 -0.84 15.05
C THR A 93 10.93 -1.06 14.20
N VAL A 94 10.77 -1.25 12.89
CA VAL A 94 11.90 -1.54 11.98
C VAL A 94 12.60 -0.27 11.49
N GLU A 95 11.92 0.88 11.56
CA GLU A 95 12.42 2.18 11.14
C GLU A 95 12.10 3.28 12.17
N PRO A 96 12.84 3.34 13.30
CA PRO A 96 12.55 4.28 14.39
C PRO A 96 12.65 5.76 14.03
N GLN A 97 13.23 6.11 12.87
CA GLN A 97 13.35 7.48 12.37
C GLN A 97 12.16 7.89 11.47
N VAL A 98 11.19 7.02 11.26
CA VAL A 98 9.97 7.36 10.50
C VAL A 98 9.20 8.46 11.22
N GLU A 99 8.87 9.52 10.50
CA GLU A 99 8.15 10.70 11.02
C GLU A 99 6.77 10.83 10.39
N GLN A 100 6.60 10.29 9.19
CA GLN A 100 5.36 10.37 8.42
C GLN A 100 5.10 9.05 7.71
N ILE A 101 3.82 8.72 7.54
CA ILE A 101 3.39 7.45 6.95
C ILE A 101 2.37 7.74 5.85
N VAL A 102 2.60 7.16 4.68
CA VAL A 102 1.63 7.10 3.59
C VAL A 102 0.84 5.81 3.70
N PHE A 103 -0.46 5.91 3.94
CA PHE A 103 -1.36 4.75 3.83
C PHE A 103 -1.88 4.63 2.40
N SER A 104 -1.88 3.40 1.88
CA SER A 104 -2.36 3.12 0.53
C SER A 104 -3.23 1.86 0.49
N ALA A 105 -4.25 1.89 -0.36
CA ALA A 105 -5.04 0.72 -0.69
C ALA A 105 -4.26 -0.17 -1.68
N ALA A 106 -4.42 -1.48 -1.59
CA ALA A 106 -3.75 -2.40 -2.50
C ALA A 106 -4.38 -2.49 -3.91
N ASP A 107 -5.54 -1.85 -4.13
CA ASP A 107 -6.38 -2.03 -5.31
C ASP A 107 -6.47 -0.81 -6.23
N ILE A 108 -5.43 0.04 -6.21
CA ILE A 108 -5.29 1.22 -7.08
C ILE A 108 -4.10 1.06 -8.06
N PRO A 109 -4.07 0.03 -8.92
CA PRO A 109 -2.89 -0.34 -9.72
C PRO A 109 -2.47 0.71 -10.77
N LEU A 110 -3.23 1.79 -10.94
CA LEU A 110 -2.96 2.85 -11.91
C LEU A 110 -2.18 4.03 -11.31
N ILE A 111 -1.91 4.04 -10.01
CA ILE A 111 -1.03 5.06 -9.44
C ILE A 111 0.39 4.91 -9.99
N THR A 112 1.12 6.02 -10.06
CA THR A 112 2.51 6.07 -10.52
C THR A 112 3.39 6.71 -9.45
N ALA A 113 4.70 6.50 -9.55
CA ALA A 113 5.67 7.17 -8.67
C ALA A 113 5.56 8.70 -8.74
N GLU A 114 5.24 9.26 -9.91
CA GLU A 114 5.02 10.70 -10.10
C GLU A 114 3.77 11.18 -9.33
N ILE A 115 2.66 10.44 -9.41
CA ILE A 115 1.43 10.76 -8.65
C ILE A 115 1.70 10.71 -7.14
N VAL A 116 2.42 9.67 -6.67
CA VAL A 116 2.79 9.53 -5.26
C VAL A 116 3.70 10.68 -4.82
N GLY A 117 4.74 10.97 -5.59
CA GLY A 117 5.69 12.04 -5.29
C GLY A 117 4.99 13.40 -5.20
N TRP A 118 4.18 13.74 -6.21
CA TRP A 118 3.41 14.98 -6.23
C TRP A 118 2.48 15.10 -5.03
N PHE A 119 1.76 14.03 -4.67
CA PHE A 119 0.87 14.03 -3.50
C PHE A 119 1.65 14.29 -2.20
N VAL A 120 2.74 13.55 -1.98
CA VAL A 120 3.56 13.69 -0.77
C VAL A 120 4.18 15.08 -0.67
N GLU A 121 4.78 15.59 -1.75
CA GLU A 121 5.37 16.93 -1.80
C GLU A 121 4.34 18.03 -1.53
N THR A 122 3.13 17.89 -2.08
CA THR A 122 2.02 18.81 -1.83
C THR A 122 1.63 18.81 -0.35
N CYS A 123 1.53 17.63 0.27
CA CYS A 123 1.21 17.51 1.69
C CYS A 123 2.29 18.13 2.59
N LEU A 124 3.57 17.96 2.24
CA LEU A 124 4.70 18.55 2.97
C LEU A 124 4.71 20.08 2.95
N GLY A 125 4.05 20.71 1.97
CA GLY A 125 3.88 22.16 1.89
C GLY A 125 2.76 22.73 2.75
N MET A 126 2.03 21.88 3.48
CA MET A 126 0.83 22.23 4.24
C MET A 126 0.98 21.83 5.71
N GLU A 127 0.32 22.58 6.60
CA GLU A 127 0.32 22.29 8.03
C GLU A 127 -0.97 21.54 8.41
N ALA A 128 -0.89 20.20 8.51
CA ALA A 128 -1.97 19.34 8.99
C ALA A 128 -1.42 17.99 9.48
N ASP A 129 -2.19 17.31 10.34
CA ASP A 129 -1.83 15.98 10.87
C ASP A 129 -2.18 14.83 9.91
N VAL A 130 -3.23 14.99 9.10
CA VAL A 130 -3.75 13.95 8.21
C VAL A 130 -4.14 14.55 6.86
N PHE A 131 -3.71 13.88 5.79
CA PHE A 131 -4.01 14.23 4.41
C PHE A 131 -4.74 13.07 3.73
N TYR A 132 -5.67 13.38 2.82
CA TYR A 132 -6.41 12.38 2.07
C TYR A 132 -6.53 12.82 0.61
N SER A 133 -6.20 11.93 -0.32
CA SER A 133 -6.34 12.20 -1.74
C SER A 133 -7.79 12.08 -2.17
N ILE A 134 -8.30 13.09 -2.87
CA ILE A 134 -9.63 13.09 -3.46
C ILE A 134 -9.53 13.37 -4.95
N VAL A 135 -10.38 12.71 -5.73
CA VAL A 135 -10.54 12.95 -7.17
C VAL A 135 -11.98 13.35 -7.44
N GLU A 136 -12.17 14.33 -8.30
CA GLU A 136 -13.51 14.73 -8.74
C GLU A 136 -14.14 13.59 -9.54
N ARG A 137 -15.43 13.33 -9.26
CA ARG A 137 -16.24 12.43 -10.07
C ARG A 137 -16.71 13.19 -11.31
N SER A 138 -16.03 12.95 -12.44
CA SER A 138 -16.46 13.46 -13.76
C SER A 138 -17.48 12.54 -14.45
#